data_AF-H1ABX0-F1
#
_entry.id   AF-H1ABX0-F1
#
_cell.length_a   1.000
_cell.length_b   1.000
_cell.length_c   1.000
_cell.angle_alpha   90.00
_cell.angle_beta   90.00
_cell.angle_gamma   90.00
#
_symmetry.space_group_name_H-M   'P 1'
#
loop_
_entity.id
_entity.type
_entity.pdbx_description
1 polymer ?
#
loop_
_entity_poly.entity_id
_entity_poly.type
_entity_poly.pdbx_seq_one_letter_code
_entity_poly.pdbx_strand_id
1 'polypeptide(L)'
;LGNWLSCRVTIILGGLLSSAGLILSSFASSLEQLYFCTGVLTGLGFALSYTPAISMVGVYFSERKALAYGIAMSGSGIGTFILAPTVQMFIEYYSWRGALLVLGGLVSNL
;
A
#
# COMPACT_ATOMS: atom_id res chain seq x y z
N LEU A 1 22.53 -8.31 10.41
CA LEU A 1 22.61 -7.15 9.48
C LEU A 1 21.87 -7.42 8.15
N GLY A 2 22.03 -8.59 7.52
CA GLY A 2 21.41 -8.93 6.23
C GLY A 2 19.88 -8.78 6.16
N ASN A 3 19.13 -9.27 7.17
CA ASN A 3 17.66 -9.20 7.14
C ASN A 3 17.09 -7.77 7.16
N TRP A 4 17.76 -6.80 7.78
CA TRP A 4 17.24 -5.43 7.90
C TRP A 4 17.39 -4.64 6.60
N LEU A 5 18.49 -4.87 5.87
CA LEU A 5 18.65 -4.34 4.51
C LEU A 5 17.60 -4.95 3.58
N SER A 6 17.39 -6.26 3.67
CA SER A 6 16.35 -6.94 2.89
C SER A 6 14.97 -6.35 3.19
N CYS A 7 14.60 -6.12 4.45
CA CYS A 7 13.30 -5.52 4.80
C CYS A 7 13.13 -4.13 4.18
N ARG A 8 14.12 -3.24 4.27
CA ARG A 8 14.02 -1.91 3.64
C ARG A 8 13.92 -1.98 2.12
N VAL A 9 14.73 -2.83 1.49
CA VAL A 9 14.70 -3.01 0.03
C VAL A 9 13.36 -3.59 -0.42
N THR A 10 12.79 -4.56 0.32
CA THR A 10 11.48 -5.13 0.00
C THR A 10 10.34 -4.11 0.15
N ILE A 11 10.39 -3.24 1.17
CA ILE A 11 9.39 -2.16 1.34
C ILE A 11 9.47 -1.17 0.18
N ILE A 12 10.68 -0.72 -0.19
CA ILE A 12 10.89 0.22 -1.31
C ILE A 12 10.46 -0.41 -2.64
N LEU A 13 10.84 -1.67 -2.89
CA LEU A 13 10.42 -2.40 -4.09
C LEU A 13 8.90 -2.62 -4.11
N GLY A 14 8.29 -2.97 -2.98
CA GLY A 14 6.84 -3.15 -2.87
C GLY A 14 6.08 -1.84 -3.09
N GLY A 15 6.58 -0.73 -2.55
CA GLY A 15 6.06 0.63 -2.78
C GLY A 15 6.17 1.04 -4.25
N LEU A 16 7.32 0.82 -4.90
CA LEU A 16 7.51 1.06 -6.34
C LEU A 16 6.60 0.19 -7.20
N LEU A 17 6.42 -1.08 -6.84
CA LEU A 17 5.56 -2.00 -7.60
C LEU A 17 4.08 -1.61 -7.49
N SER A 18 3.65 -1.22 -6.28
CA SER A 18 2.27 -0.79 -6.03
C SER A 18 1.97 0.59 -6.61
N SER A 19 2.90 1.54 -6.56
CA SER A 19 2.75 2.83 -7.25
C SER A 19 2.69 2.64 -8.77
N ALA A 20 3.56 1.79 -9.34
CA ALA A 20 3.50 1.44 -10.74
C ALA A 20 2.14 0.80 -11.10
N GLY A 21 1.66 -0.16 -10.33
CA GLY A 21 0.35 -0.79 -10.54
C GLY A 21 -0.82 0.20 -10.55
N LEU A 22 -0.81 1.18 -9.64
CA LEU A 22 -1.83 2.24 -9.58
C LEU A 22 -1.74 3.23 -10.75
N ILE A 23 -0.53 3.64 -11.14
CA ILE A 23 -0.31 4.54 -12.28
C ILE A 23 -0.71 3.85 -13.59
N LEU A 24 -0.29 2.60 -13.80
CA LEU A 24 -0.68 1.79 -14.95
C LEU A 24 -2.20 1.58 -15.02
N SER A 25 -2.86 1.40 -13.87
CA SER A 25 -4.32 1.30 -13.79
C SER A 25 -5.04 2.60 -14.24
N SER A 26 -4.44 3.78 -13.99
CA SER A 26 -4.97 5.06 -14.49
C SER A 26 -5.00 5.15 -16.02
N PHE A 27 -4.01 4.53 -16.69
CA PHE A 27 -3.91 4.47 -18.16
C PHE A 27 -4.62 3.25 -18.78
N ALA A 28 -5.16 2.32 -17.98
CA ALA A 28 -5.77 1.09 -18.47
C ALA A 28 -7.05 1.38 -19.28
N SER A 29 -7.05 0.96 -20.55
CA SER A 29 -8.17 1.18 -21.48
C SER A 29 -9.17 0.01 -21.48
N SER A 30 -8.81 -1.12 -20.87
CA SER A 30 -9.61 -2.34 -20.81
C SER A 30 -9.82 -2.81 -19.36
N LEU A 31 -11.00 -3.33 -19.06
CA LEU A 31 -11.36 -3.87 -17.73
C LEU A 31 -10.40 -4.98 -17.28
N GLU A 32 -9.98 -5.86 -18.19
CA GLU A 32 -9.02 -6.93 -17.89
C GLU A 32 -7.67 -6.37 -17.44
N GLN A 33 -7.16 -5.34 -18.12
CA GLN A 33 -5.91 -4.67 -17.74
C GLN A 33 -6.03 -3.97 -16.39
N LEU A 34 -7.20 -3.39 -16.10
CA LEU A 34 -7.48 -2.74 -14.82
C LEU A 34 -7.49 -3.74 -13.67
N TYR A 35 -8.15 -4.89 -13.84
CA TYR A 35 -8.14 -5.98 -12.85
C TYR A 35 -6.74 -6.57 -12.68
N PHE A 36 -6.00 -6.74 -13.77
CA PHE A 36 -4.64 -7.27 -13.70
C PHE A 36 -3.68 -6.30 -12.99
N CYS A 37 -3.70 -5.01 -13.35
CA CYS A 37 -2.82 -4.03 -12.71
C CYS A 37 -3.22 -3.79 -11.24
N THR A 38 -4.50 -3.52 -10.99
CA THR A 38 -4.97 -3.18 -9.63
C THR A 38 -4.96 -4.41 -8.70
N GLY A 39 -5.31 -5.58 -9.22
CA GLY A 39 -5.35 -6.82 -8.45
C GLY A 39 -3.97 -7.44 -8.30
N VAL A 40 -3.29 -7.75 -9.41
CA VAL A 40 -2.04 -8.51 -9.39
C VAL A 40 -0.85 -7.61 -9.05
N LEU A 41 -0.60 -6.55 -9.84
CA LEU A 41 0.58 -5.69 -9.58
C LEU A 41 0.47 -4.99 -8.23
N THR A 42 -0.64 -4.30 -7.98
CA THR A 42 -0.81 -3.54 -6.73
C THR A 42 -0.92 -4.48 -5.54
N GLY A 43 -1.64 -5.59 -5.66
CA GLY A 43 -1.76 -6.60 -4.60
C GLY A 43 -0.43 -7.26 -4.24
N LEU A 44 0.40 -7.61 -5.23
CA LEU A 44 1.76 -8.13 -4.98
C LEU A 44 2.65 -7.08 -4.31
N GLY A 45 2.58 -5.83 -4.74
CA GLY A 45 3.32 -4.73 -4.12
C GLY A 45 2.95 -4.55 -2.64
N PHE A 46 1.65 -4.54 -2.33
CA PHE A 46 1.17 -4.46 -0.94
C PHE A 46 1.59 -5.68 -0.11
N ALA A 47 1.51 -6.90 -0.64
CA ALA A 47 1.92 -8.11 0.07
C ALA A 47 3.42 -8.10 0.42
N LEU A 48 4.25 -7.64 -0.52
CA LEU A 48 5.69 -7.48 -0.32
C LEU A 48 6.02 -6.42 0.72
N SER A 49 5.26 -5.33 0.81
CA SER A 49 5.46 -4.30 1.85
C SER A 49 4.90 -4.69 3.22
N TYR A 50 3.80 -5.45 3.25
CA TYR A 50 3.11 -5.84 4.50
C TYR A 50 3.90 -6.90 5.30
N THR A 51 4.52 -7.85 4.60
CA THR A 51 5.34 -8.91 5.20
C THR A 51 6.49 -8.39 6.09
N PRO A 52 7.39 -7.50 5.61
CA PRO A 52 8.46 -6.94 6.42
C PRO A 52 7.94 -6.02 7.52
N ALA A 53 6.83 -5.30 7.32
CA ALA A 53 6.23 -4.44 8.34
C ALA A 53 5.78 -5.25 9.58
N ILE A 54 5.08 -6.37 9.37
CA ILE A 54 4.72 -7.30 10.44
C ILE A 54 5.97 -7.89 11.08
N SER A 55 6.94 -8.35 10.27
CA SER A 55 8.16 -8.98 10.80
C SER A 55 8.95 -8.04 11.71
N MET A 56 9.04 -6.74 11.39
CA MET A 56 9.74 -5.76 12.21
C MET A 56 9.06 -5.55 13.56
N VAL A 57 7.73 -5.46 13.61
CA VAL A 57 6.98 -5.33 14.88
C VAL A 57 7.24 -6.54 15.78
N GLY A 58 7.29 -7.74 15.21
CA GLY A 58 7.56 -8.99 15.93
C GLY A 58 8.99 -9.08 16.51
N VAL A 59 9.97 -8.44 15.87
CA VAL A 59 11.37 -8.39 16.35
C VAL A 59 11.59 -7.26 17.35
N TYR A 60 10.95 -6.10 17.17
CA TYR A 60 11.18 -4.92 18.00
C TYR A 60 10.47 -5.00 19.37
N PHE A 61 9.31 -5.64 19.44
CA PHE A 61 8.56 -5.82 20.68
C PHE A 61 8.47 -7.31 21.01
N SER A 62 9.39 -7.82 21.84
CA SER A 62 9.39 -9.23 22.25
C SER A 62 8.35 -9.53 23.34
N GLU A 63 8.16 -8.61 24.30
CA GLU A 63 7.41 -8.84 25.54
C GLU A 63 5.93 -8.42 25.44
N ARG A 64 5.59 -7.44 24.60
CA ARG A 64 4.21 -6.90 24.44
C ARG A 64 3.72 -6.91 22.99
N LYS A 65 3.94 -8.03 22.28
CA LYS A 65 3.55 -8.21 20.86
C LYS A 65 2.09 -7.88 20.58
N ALA A 66 1.17 -8.40 21.41
CA ALA A 66 -0.27 -8.23 21.20
C ALA A 66 -0.71 -6.75 21.22
N LEU A 67 -0.16 -5.94 22.14
CA LEU A 67 -0.45 -4.51 22.20
C LEU A 67 0.14 -3.76 21.01
N ALA A 68 1.39 -4.07 20.62
CA ALA A 68 2.03 -3.44 19.47
C ALA A 68 1.28 -3.74 18.15
N TYR A 69 0.88 -5.00 17.93
CA TYR A 69 0.03 -5.37 16.81
C TYR A 69 -1.36 -4.73 16.89
N GLY A 70 -1.95 -4.64 18.07
CA GLY A 70 -3.23 -3.95 18.28
C GLY A 70 -3.18 -2.49 17.86
N ILE A 71 -2.13 -1.77 18.28
CA ILE A 71 -1.91 -0.37 17.89
C ILE A 71 -1.66 -0.27 16.38
N ALA A 72 -0.79 -1.11 15.82
CA ALA A 72 -0.50 -1.12 14.38
C ALA A 72 -1.76 -1.37 13.53
N MET A 73 -2.59 -2.34 13.92
CA MET A 73 -3.84 -2.65 13.22
C MET A 73 -4.90 -1.55 13.40
N SER A 74 -4.95 -0.92 14.58
CA SER A 74 -5.86 0.22 14.80
C SER A 74 -5.55 1.40 13.86
N GLY A 75 -4.27 1.62 13.54
CA GLY A 75 -3.85 2.60 12.53
C GLY A 75 -4.38 2.29 11.14
N SER A 76 -4.45 1.02 10.74
CA SER A 76 -5.04 0.62 9.45
C SER A 76 -6.54 0.96 9.39
N GLY A 77 -7.28 0.74 10.48
CA GLY A 77 -8.71 1.06 10.55
C GLY A 77 -8.98 2.55 10.42
N ILE A 78 -8.24 3.37 11.18
CA ILE A 78 -8.34 4.83 11.13
C ILE A 78 -7.92 5.36 9.76
N GLY A 79 -6.84 4.82 9.19
CA GLY A 79 -6.37 5.15 7.85
C GLY A 79 -7.43 4.92 6.79
N THR A 80 -8.05 3.73 6.77
CA THR A 80 -9.13 3.42 5.83
C THR A 80 -10.34 4.33 6.03
N PHE A 81 -10.68 4.65 7.28
CA PHE A 81 -11.82 5.53 7.59
C PHE A 81 -11.63 6.95 7.07
N ILE A 82 -10.41 7.49 7.10
CA ILE A 82 -10.07 8.81 6.55
C ILE A 82 -9.88 8.75 5.04
N LEU A 83 -9.26 7.67 4.55
CA LEU A 83 -8.96 7.50 3.14
C LEU A 83 -10.24 7.28 2.32
N ALA A 84 -11.25 6.59 2.85
CA ALA A 84 -12.52 6.35 2.16
C ALA A 84 -13.24 7.64 1.69
N PRO A 85 -13.58 8.61 2.56
CA PRO A 85 -14.20 9.86 2.12
C PRO A 85 -13.25 10.73 1.28
N THR A 86 -11.95 10.66 1.55
CA THR A 86 -10.94 11.41 0.77
C THR A 86 -10.86 10.91 -0.67
N VAL A 87 -10.84 9.59 -0.88
CA VAL A 87 -10.86 8.96 -2.20
C VAL A 87 -12.18 9.24 -2.90
N GLN A 88 -13.30 9.21 -2.18
CA GLN A 88 -14.61 9.54 -2.75
C GLN A 88 -14.65 10.98 -3.28
N MET A 89 -14.13 11.96 -2.53
CA MET A 89 -13.95 13.33 -3.02
C MET A 89 -13.03 13.38 -4.24
N PHE A 90 -11.90 12.67 -4.24
CA PHE A 90 -11.03 12.64 -5.42
C PHE A 90 -11.71 12.05 -6.66
N ILE A 91 -12.58 11.05 -6.50
CA ILE A 91 -13.34 10.49 -7.62
C ILE A 91 -14.35 11.51 -8.16
N GLU A 92 -15.01 12.28 -7.30
CA GLU A 92 -15.96 13.31 -7.73
C GLU A 92 -15.28 14.47 -8.49
N TYR A 93 -14.12 14.93 -8.03
CA TYR A 93 -13.41 16.07 -8.65
C TYR A 93 -12.50 15.66 -9.82
N TYR A 94 -11.78 14.54 -9.72
CA TYR A 94 -10.72 14.12 -10.65
C TYR A 94 -11.02 12.83 -11.42
N SER A 95 -12.24 12.29 -11.30
CA SER A 95 -12.61 10.95 -11.78
C SER A 95 -11.79 9.83 -11.12
N TRP A 96 -12.18 8.58 -11.38
CA TRP A 96 -11.48 7.40 -10.86
C TRP A 96 -10.01 7.30 -11.32
N ARG A 97 -9.70 7.79 -12.53
CA ARG A 97 -8.34 7.78 -13.09
C ARG A 97 -7.40 8.73 -12.35
N GLY A 98 -7.84 9.96 -12.08
CA GLY A 98 -7.05 10.93 -11.33
C GLY A 98 -6.87 10.53 -9.87
N ALA A 99 -7.91 9.96 -9.26
CA ALA A 99 -7.83 9.41 -7.90
C ALA A 99 -6.75 8.32 -7.78
N LEU A 100 -6.69 7.37 -8.72
CA LEU A 100 -5.66 6.32 -8.76
C LEU A 100 -4.26 6.89 -8.93
N LEU A 101 -4.09 7.96 -9.70
CA LEU A 101 -2.81 8.61 -9.95
C LEU A 101 -2.29 9.33 -8.69
N VAL A 102 -3.17 10.03 -7.98
CA VAL A 102 -2.85 10.68 -6.69
C VAL A 102 -2.49 9.62 -5.63
N LEU A 103 -3.25 8.53 -5.55
CA LEU A 103 -2.94 7.41 -4.65
C LEU A 103 -1.60 6.75 -5.00
N GLY A 104 -1.31 6.55 -6.29
CA GLY A 104 -0.02 6.04 -6.75
C GLY A 104 1.15 6.94 -6.38
N GLY A 105 0.96 8.26 -6.49
CA GLY A 105 1.95 9.26 -6.05
C GLY A 105 2.19 9.22 -4.53
N LEU A 106 1.12 9.12 -3.74
CA LEU A 106 1.21 8.95 -2.28
C LEU A 106 1.99 7.70 -1.88
N VAL A 107 1.71 6.57 -2.53
CA VAL A 107 2.39 5.29 -2.30
C VAL A 107 3.85 5.32 -2.75
N SER A 108 4.18 6.09 -3.77
CA SER A 108 5.57 6.22 -4.23
C SER A 108 6.48 6.97 -3.25
N ASN A 109 5.93 7.73 -2.30
CA ASN A 109 6.68 8.44 -1.26
C ASN A 109 6.93 7.58 0.00
N LEU A 110 6.56 6.30 -0.05
CA LEU A 110 6.68 5.33 1.04
C LEU A 110 8.07 4.66 1.05
#